data_AF-A0A2P8MES3-F1
#
_entry.id   AF-A0A2P8MES3-F1
#
_cell.length_a   1.000
_cell.length_b   1.000
_cell.length_c   1.000
_cell.angle_alpha   90.00
_cell.angle_beta   90.00
_cell.angle_gamma   90.00
#
_symmetry.space_group_name_H-M   'P 1'
#
loop_
_entity.id
_entity.type
_entity.pdbx_description
1 polymer ?
#
loop_
_entity_poly.entity_id
_entity_poly.type
_entity_poly.pdbx_seq_one_letter_code
_entity_poly.pdbx_strand_id
1 'polypeptide(L)' 'MNQGQAQFSSYILERVTEDKVEEAKALLADNFEKQEKGTFTQKDAAKFNSKIVILLKPDKVKEVQEVIKKFAENFKE' A
#
# COMPACT_ATOMS: atom_id res chain seq x y z
N MET A 1 2.30 6.00 13.52
CA MET A 1 2.92 4.88 12.78
C MET A 1 3.21 3.69 13.69
N ASN A 2 2.60 2.54 13.42
CA ASN A 2 2.92 1.28 14.08
C ASN A 2 4.01 0.51 13.29
N GLN A 3 4.64 -0.49 13.92
CA GLN A 3 5.73 -1.25 13.32
C GLN A 3 5.32 -1.91 11.98
N GLY A 4 4.07 -2.36 11.87
CA GLY A 4 3.53 -2.96 10.65
C GLY A 4 3.44 -1.97 9.48
N GLN A 5 2.98 -0.73 9.71
CA GLN A 5 2.95 0.32 8.68
C GLN A 5 4.35 0.67 8.19
N ALA A 6 5.34 0.76 9.08
CA ALA A 6 6.73 1.05 8.71
C ALA A 6 7.34 -0.08 7.87
N GLN A 7 7.09 -1.34 8.23
CA GLN A 7 7.55 -2.48 7.44
C GLN A 7 6.87 -2.54 6.07
N PHE A 8 5.56 -2.29 6.01
CA PHE A 8 4.82 -2.27 4.76
C PHE A 8 5.26 -1.13 3.84
N SER A 9 5.50 0.07 4.38
CA SER A 9 5.97 1.21 3.58
C SER A 9 7.35 0.95 3.00
N SER A 10 8.32 0.52 3.79
CA SER A 10 9.64 0.13 3.29
C SER A 10 9.53 -0.95 2.22
N TYR A 11 8.76 -2.00 2.48
CA TYR A 11 8.54 -3.09 1.53
C TYR A 11 8.00 -2.61 0.18
N ILE A 12 7.02 -1.72 0.17
CA ILE A 12 6.45 -1.15 -1.06
C ILE A 12 7.47 -0.24 -1.75
N LEU A 13 8.14 0.67 -1.01
CA LEU A 13 9.07 1.64 -1.58
C LEU A 13 10.29 0.99 -2.24
N GLU A 14 10.75 -0.16 -1.75
CA GLU A 14 11.82 -0.94 -2.40
C GLU A 14 11.41 -1.53 -3.77
N ARG A 15 10.10 -1.70 -3.98
CA ARG A 15 9.50 -2.34 -5.17
C ARG A 15 8.91 -1.34 -6.15
N VAL A 16 8.78 -0.09 -5.75
CA VAL A 16 8.37 1.04 -6.58
C VAL A 16 9.54 1.43 -7.50
N THR A 17 9.24 1.94 -8.69
CA THR A 17 10.25 2.51 -9.58
C THR A 17 10.80 3.81 -8.97
N GLU A 18 12.09 4.08 -9.14
CA GLU A 18 12.77 5.19 -8.45
C GLU A 18 12.11 6.55 -8.72
N ASP A 19 11.57 6.76 -9.93
CA ASP A 19 10.86 7.97 -10.35
C ASP A 19 9.45 8.12 -9.73
N LYS A 20 8.92 7.06 -9.13
CA LYS A 20 7.57 7.02 -8.53
C LYS A 20 7.57 6.91 -7.01
N VAL A 21 8.73 6.95 -6.37
CA VAL A 21 8.88 6.82 -4.91
C VAL A 21 8.09 7.89 -4.16
N GLU A 22 8.12 9.15 -4.61
CA GLU A 22 7.37 10.23 -3.96
C GLU A 22 5.85 10.01 -4.06
N GLU A 23 5.36 9.60 -5.22
CA GLU A 23 3.94 9.32 -5.43
C GLU A 23 3.47 8.13 -4.59
N ALA A 24 4.28 7.06 -4.50
CA ALA A 24 3.99 5.93 -3.64
C ALA A 24 3.98 6.31 -2.15
N LYS A 25 4.88 7.18 -1.69
CA LYS A 25 4.87 7.71 -0.32
C LYS A 25 3.57 8.45 0.00
N ALA A 26 3.09 9.28 -0.93
CA ALA A 26 1.83 10.00 -0.76
C ALA A 26 0.63 9.04 -0.65
N LEU A 27 0.59 7.98 -1.46
CA LEU A 27 -0.46 6.96 -1.38
C LEU A 27 -0.42 6.17 -0.05
N LEU A 28 0.78 5.82 0.41
CA LEU A 28 0.96 5.15 1.70
C LEU A 28 0.52 6.06 2.86
N ALA A 29 0.86 7.36 2.82
CA ALA A 29 0.49 8.32 3.85
C ALA A 29 -1.04 8.49 3.98
N ASP A 30 -1.77 8.63 2.86
CA ASP A 30 -3.24 8.70 2.87
C ASP A 30 -3.87 7.47 3.54
N ASN A 31 -3.38 6.27 3.19
CA ASN A 31 -3.86 5.04 3.77
C ASN A 31 -3.54 4.92 5.26
N PHE A 32 -2.32 5.27 5.65
CA PHE A 32 -1.90 5.21 7.05
C PHE A 32 -2.70 6.17 7.93
N GLU A 33 -3.02 7.35 7.42
CA GLU A 33 -3.91 8.29 8.11
C GLU A 33 -5.30 7.67 8.35
N LYS A 34 -5.89 7.04 7.33
CA LYS A 34 -7.17 6.32 7.47
C LYS A 34 -7.07 5.15 8.44
N GLN A 35 -5.96 4.43 8.44
CA GLN A 35 -5.73 3.33 9.39
C GLN A 35 -5.63 3.83 10.83
N GLU A 36 -4.92 4.94 11.06
CA GLU A 36 -4.81 5.57 12.39
C GLU A 36 -6.16 6.12 12.86
N LYS A 37 -7.00 6.62 11.93
CA LYS A 37 -8.38 7.07 12.21
C LYS A 37 -9.38 5.91 12.35
N GLY A 38 -8.98 4.67 12.07
CA GLY A 38 -9.88 3.51 12.07
C GLY A 38 -10.93 3.53 10.95
N THR A 39 -10.74 4.36 9.92
CA THR A 39 -11.66 4.51 8.78
C THR A 39 -11.19 3.76 7.52
N PHE A 40 -10.05 3.08 7.59
CA PHE A 40 -9.53 2.29 6.47
C PHE A 40 -10.36 1.02 6.25
N THR A 41 -10.83 0.84 5.01
CA THR A 41 -11.69 -0.28 4.60
C THR A 41 -11.04 -1.13 3.51
N GLN A 42 -11.63 -2.29 3.21
CA GLN A 42 -11.24 -3.10 2.05
C GLN A 42 -11.35 -2.32 0.74
N LYS A 43 -12.31 -1.40 0.61
CA LYS A 43 -12.43 -0.53 -0.57
C LYS A 43 -11.25 0.42 -0.72
N ASP A 44 -10.74 0.96 0.40
CA ASP A 44 -9.53 1.78 0.37
C ASP A 44 -8.31 0.95 -0.04
N ALA A 45 -8.19 -0.28 0.47
CA ALA A 45 -7.14 -1.20 0.05
C ALA A 45 -7.22 -1.54 -1.46
N ALA A 46 -8.42 -1.75 -2.02
CA ALA A 46 -8.61 -2.00 -3.44
C ALA A 46 -8.27 -0.77 -4.31
N LYS A 47 -8.62 0.44 -3.85
CA LYS A 47 -8.21 1.70 -4.49
C LYS A 47 -6.70 1.87 -4.47
N PHE A 48 -6.07 1.59 -3.33
CA PHE A 48 -4.62 1.62 -3.20
C PHE A 48 -3.95 0.63 -4.13
N ASN A 49 -4.42 -0.62 -4.16
CA ASN A 49 -3.92 -1.67 -5.05
C ASN A 49 -3.92 -1.20 -6.51
N SER A 50 -5.03 -0.61 -6.97
CA SER A 50 -5.16 -0.15 -8.36
C SER A 50 -4.18 0.97 -8.71
N LYS A 51 -3.82 1.83 -7.75
CA LYS A 51 -2.87 2.93 -7.96
C LYS A 51 -1.42 2.46 -7.84
N ILE A 52 -1.09 1.73 -6.78
CA ILE A 52 0.29 1.35 -6.48
C ILE A 52 0.86 0.40 -7.54
N VAL A 53 0.06 -0.49 -8.13
CA VAL A 53 0.54 -1.41 -9.18
C VAL A 53 1.07 -0.72 -10.43
N ILE A 54 0.65 0.51 -10.69
CA ILE A 54 1.14 1.34 -11.81
C ILE A 54 2.53 1.90 -11.49
N LEU A 55 2.87 2.02 -10.21
CA LEU A 55 4.13 2.60 -9.71
C LEU A 55 5.19 1.55 -9.41
N LEU A 56 4.80 0.27 -9.39
CA LEU A 56 5.70 -0.83 -9.09
C LEU A 56 6.52 -1.23 -10.30
N LYS A 57 7.70 -1.77 -10.03
CA LYS A 57 8.47 -2.52 -11.02
C LYS A 57 7.61 -3.68 -11.54
N PRO A 58 7.58 -3.95 -12.85
CA PRO A 58 6.67 -4.92 -13.45
C PRO A 58 6.85 -6.34 -12.89
N ASP A 59 8.06 -6.72 -12.46
CA ASP A 59 8.32 -8.02 -11.82
C ASP A 59 7.82 -8.12 -10.37
N LYS A 60 7.51 -6.98 -9.73
CA LYS A 60 7.05 -6.91 -8.33
C LYS A 60 5.55 -6.77 -8.18
N VAL A 61 4.82 -6.47 -9.26
CA VAL A 61 3.37 -6.24 -9.23
C VAL A 61 2.62 -7.41 -8.59
N LYS A 62 2.84 -8.64 -9.05
CA LYS A 62 2.14 -9.83 -8.52
C LYS A 62 2.39 -10.02 -7.03
N GLU A 63 3.66 -9.91 -6.60
CA GLU A 63 4.06 -10.09 -5.20
C GLU A 63 3.33 -9.08 -4.29
N VAL A 64 3.35 -7.80 -4.68
CA VAL A 64 2.72 -6.74 -3.91
C VAL A 64 1.19 -6.85 -3.89
N GLN A 65 0.57 -7.24 -5.01
CA GLN A 65 -0.88 -7.45 -5.06
C GLN A 65 -1.35 -8.52 -4.05
N GLU A 66 -0.60 -9.61 -3.91
CA GLU A 66 -0.92 -10.65 -2.93
C GLU A 66 -0.78 -10.14 -1.49
N VAL A 67 0.27 -9.36 -1.20
CA VAL A 67 0.45 -8.77 0.12
C VAL A 67 -0.68 -7.79 0.44
N ILE A 68 -1.06 -6.91 -0.50
CA ILE A 68 -2.17 -5.96 -0.30
C ILE A 68 -3.49 -6.69 -0.10
N LYS A 69 -3.73 -7.77 -0.86
CA LYS A 69 -4.93 -8.59 -0.70
C LYS A 69 -5.01 -9.19 0.71
N LYS A 70 -3.94 -9.86 1.16
CA LYS A 70 -3.85 -10.42 2.52
C LYS A 70 -3.98 -9.35 3.60
N PHE A 71 -3.42 -8.17 3.34
CA PHE A 71 -3.53 -7.04 4.23
C PHE A 71 -4.97 -6.54 4.34
N ALA A 72 -5.68 -6.40 3.20
CA ALA A 72 -7.07 -5.97 3.12
C ALA A 72 -8.02 -6.88 3.92
N GLU A 73 -7.76 -8.19 3.97
CA GLU A 73 -8.55 -9.15 4.74
C GLU A 73 -8.61 -8.84 6.25
N ASN A 74 -7.68 -8.04 6.78
CA ASN A 74 -7.70 -7.60 8.18
C ASN A 74 -8.65 -6.41 8.44
N PHE A 75 -9.24 -5.83 7.39
CA PHE A 75 -10.11 -4.67 7.48
C PHE A 75 -11.55 -5.01 7.15
N LYS A 76 -12.46 -4.18 7.67
CA LYS A 76 -13.89 -4.29 7.40
C LYS A 76 -14.19 -3.93 5.94
N GLU A 77 -15.21 -4.57 5.38
CA GLU A 77 -15.77 -4.29 4.05
C GLU A 77 -16.30 -2.86 3.89
#